data_AF-A0A8T2NUE3-F1
#
_entry.id   AF-A0A8T2NUE3-F1
#
_cell.length_a   1.000
_cell.length_b   1.000
_cell.length_c   1.000
_cell.angle_alpha   90.00
_cell.angle_beta   90.00
_cell.angle_gamma   90.00
#
_symmetry.space_group_name_H-M   'P 1'
#
loop_
_entity.id
_entity.type
_entity.pdbx_description
1 polymer ?
#
loop_
_entity_poly.entity_id
_entity_poly.type
_entity_poly.pdbx_seq_one_letter_code
_entity_poly.pdbx_strand_id
1 'polypeptide(L)'
;ERIKDEYDGKCSENAVQSQTHCAALLQQLWSKLDHESFMRPGGYTDYRVQVDSIIQTYKGTPGKGVQADQALEIFVKEKSDLGASILSADKNLTEQERRVKEEEARAEMERFKAEVAKREQEDMMKRLEDTEKAHRENERQLMERMERERKAALEENQRVLDQRLKEQRALMQEGFESRSKMMEAQIQSLRQEVAASKNSGGGGGCVLL
;
A
#
# COMPACT_ATOMS: atom_id res chain seq x y z
N GLU A 1 -5.74 -7.65 6.88
CA GLU A 1 -6.74 -8.53 6.23
C GLU A 1 -8.01 -7.76 5.91
N ARG A 2 -8.80 -7.31 6.89
CA ARG A 2 -10.08 -6.59 6.65
C ARG A 2 -10.05 -5.42 5.64
N ILE A 3 -9.01 -4.58 5.66
CA ILE A 3 -8.87 -3.45 4.71
C ILE A 3 -8.62 -3.95 3.27
N LYS A 4 -7.86 -5.03 3.12
CA LYS A 4 -7.58 -5.62 1.81
C LYS A 4 -8.86 -6.23 1.23
N ASP A 5 -9.60 -6.96 2.06
CA ASP A 5 -10.86 -7.59 1.63
C ASP A 5 -11.92 -6.54 1.24
N GLU A 6 -12.01 -5.45 2.00
CA GLU A 6 -12.92 -4.33 1.68
C GLU A 6 -12.51 -3.60 0.39
N TYR A 7 -11.21 -3.40 0.18
CA TYR A 7 -10.66 -2.84 -1.06
C TYR A 7 -10.96 -3.76 -2.26
N ASP A 8 -10.70 -5.05 -2.15
CA ASP A 8 -10.97 -6.03 -3.21
C ASP A 8 -12.47 -6.08 -3.56
N GLY A 9 -13.33 -6.00 -2.54
CA GLY A 9 -14.78 -5.87 -2.72
C GLY A 9 -15.16 -4.62 -3.52
N LYS A 10 -14.57 -3.46 -3.20
CA LYS A 10 -14.80 -2.20 -3.92
C LYS A 10 -14.26 -2.23 -5.36
N CYS A 11 -13.12 -2.87 -5.59
CA CYS A 11 -12.58 -3.07 -6.93
C CYS A 11 -13.50 -3.94 -7.79
N SER A 12 -14.05 -5.01 -7.21
CA SER A 12 -15.01 -5.88 -7.90
C SER A 12 -16.30 -5.13 -8.26
N GLU A 13 -16.86 -4.38 -7.30
CA GLU A 13 -18.05 -3.53 -7.55
C GLU A 13 -17.80 -2.51 -8.66
N ASN A 14 -16.65 -1.84 -8.63
CA ASN A 14 -16.25 -0.88 -9.66
C ASN A 14 -16.08 -1.54 -11.04
N ALA A 15 -15.52 -2.74 -11.10
CA ALA A 15 -15.40 -3.48 -12.35
C ALA A 15 -16.79 -3.79 -12.93
N VAL A 16 -17.72 -4.33 -12.13
CA VAL A 16 -19.08 -4.64 -12.60
C VAL A 16 -19.82 -3.38 -13.08
N GLN A 17 -19.72 -2.27 -12.33
CA GLN A 17 -20.35 -1.01 -12.72
C GLN A 17 -19.76 -0.44 -14.00
N SER A 18 -18.43 -0.46 -14.13
CA SER A 18 -17.75 -0.02 -15.35
C SER A 18 -18.14 -0.88 -16.55
N GLN A 19 -18.19 -2.21 -16.40
CA GLN A 19 -18.60 -3.12 -17.47
C GLN A 19 -20.03 -2.82 -17.92
N THR A 20 -20.94 -2.66 -16.96
CA THR A 20 -22.36 -2.34 -17.23
C THR A 20 -22.51 -1.00 -17.94
N HIS A 21 -21.78 0.02 -17.49
CA HIS A 21 -21.79 1.35 -18.10
C HIS A 21 -21.27 1.32 -19.54
N CYS A 22 -20.12 0.66 -19.77
CA CYS A 22 -19.53 0.52 -21.10
C CYS A 22 -20.45 -0.24 -22.07
N ALA A 23 -21.04 -1.35 -21.63
CA ALA A 23 -21.98 -2.12 -22.42
C ALA A 23 -23.22 -1.28 -22.79
N ALA A 24 -23.79 -0.54 -21.83
CA ALA A 24 -24.92 0.35 -22.08
C ALA A 24 -24.57 1.47 -23.07
N LEU A 25 -23.38 2.05 -22.98
CA LEU A 25 -22.91 3.06 -23.92
C LEU A 25 -22.79 2.50 -25.35
N LEU A 26 -22.18 1.33 -25.50
CA LEU A 26 -22.04 0.66 -26.80
C LEU A 26 -23.40 0.28 -27.39
N GLN A 27 -24.32 -0.22 -26.57
CA GLN A 27 -25.71 -0.51 -26.95
C GLN A 27 -26.45 0.76 -27.41
N GLN A 28 -26.24 1.89 -26.71
CA GLN A 28 -26.84 3.17 -27.07
C GLN A 28 -26.29 3.70 -28.40
N LEU A 29 -25.00 3.55 -28.66
CA LEU A 29 -24.40 3.92 -29.95
C LEU A 29 -24.93 3.02 -31.07
N TRP A 30 -25.05 1.72 -30.80
CA TRP A 30 -25.55 0.72 -31.73
C TRP A 30 -27.01 0.96 -32.14
N SER A 31 -27.88 1.22 -31.17
CA SER A 31 -29.33 1.41 -31.39
C SER A 31 -29.70 2.67 -32.19
N LYS A 32 -28.75 3.61 -32.38
CA LYS A 32 -28.96 4.81 -33.21
C LYS A 32 -28.79 4.55 -34.71
N LEU A 33 -28.30 3.37 -35.09
CA LEU A 33 -28.06 3.04 -36.48
C LEU A 33 -29.34 2.60 -37.20
N ASP A 34 -29.43 2.94 -38.48
CA ASP A 34 -30.43 2.38 -39.38
C ASP A 34 -29.97 0.99 -39.86
N HIS A 35 -30.46 -0.04 -39.20
CA HIS A 35 -30.11 -1.43 -39.50
C HIS A 35 -30.73 -1.95 -40.81
N GLU A 36 -31.81 -1.34 -41.30
CA GLU A 36 -32.46 -1.76 -42.55
C GLU A 36 -31.55 -1.48 -43.75
N SER A 37 -30.68 -0.46 -43.63
CA SER A 37 -29.68 -0.11 -44.63
C SER A 37 -28.64 -1.21 -44.90
N PHE A 38 -28.48 -2.19 -44.00
CA PHE A 38 -27.48 -3.26 -44.16
C PHE A 38 -27.98 -4.45 -44.99
N MET A 39 -29.29 -4.58 -45.20
CA MET A 39 -29.91 -5.74 -45.88
C MET A 39 -30.05 -5.55 -47.40
N ARG A 40 -29.40 -4.51 -47.95
CA ARG A 40 -29.37 -4.21 -49.40
C ARG A 40 -28.04 -4.67 -50.03
N PRO A 41 -27.98 -4.87 -51.36
CA PRO A 41 -26.71 -5.10 -52.05
C PRO A 41 -25.70 -3.98 -51.73
N GLY A 42 -24.51 -4.35 -51.24
CA GLY A 42 -23.47 -3.43 -50.79
C GLY A 42 -23.54 -3.05 -49.30
N GLY A 43 -24.56 -3.51 -48.58
CA GLY A 43 -24.81 -3.17 -47.17
C GLY A 43 -23.71 -3.59 -46.21
N TYR A 44 -22.87 -4.58 -46.56
CA TYR A 44 -21.72 -4.94 -45.72
C TYR A 44 -20.70 -3.80 -45.59
N THR A 45 -20.48 -3.04 -46.66
CA THR A 45 -19.54 -1.90 -46.63
C THR A 45 -20.08 -0.80 -45.71
N ASP A 46 -21.38 -0.49 -45.81
CA ASP A 46 -22.04 0.48 -44.93
C ASP A 46 -22.01 0.03 -43.47
N TYR A 47 -22.27 -1.26 -43.21
CA TYR A 47 -22.15 -1.88 -41.90
C TYR A 47 -20.77 -1.65 -41.27
N ARG A 48 -19.71 -1.88 -42.05
CA ARG A 48 -18.33 -1.72 -41.57
C ARG A 48 -18.04 -0.29 -41.17
N VAL A 49 -18.38 0.68 -42.02
CA VAL A 49 -18.20 2.11 -41.73
C VAL A 49 -18.92 2.51 -40.44
N GLN A 50 -20.14 1.99 -40.21
CA GLN A 50 -20.91 2.31 -39.00
C GLN A 50 -20.31 1.66 -37.74
N VAL A 51 -19.87 0.40 -37.82
CA VAL A 51 -19.18 -0.26 -36.70
C VAL A 51 -17.91 0.50 -36.33
N ASP A 52 -17.11 0.89 -37.32
CA ASP A 52 -15.85 1.61 -37.09
C ASP A 52 -16.12 2.99 -36.47
N SER A 53 -17.16 3.69 -36.94
CA SER A 53 -17.63 4.95 -36.37
C SER A 53 -18.02 4.81 -34.89
N ILE A 54 -18.74 3.73 -34.52
CA ILE A 54 -19.06 3.43 -33.13
C ILE A 54 -17.80 3.20 -32.31
N ILE A 55 -16.86 2.39 -32.81
CA ILE A 55 -15.59 2.09 -32.12
C ILE A 55 -14.81 3.38 -31.87
N GLN A 56 -14.69 4.27 -32.87
CA GLN A 56 -14.00 5.56 -32.72
C GLN A 56 -14.69 6.47 -31.72
N THR A 57 -16.02 6.59 -31.80
CA THR A 57 -16.82 7.37 -30.85
C THR A 57 -16.65 6.87 -29.42
N TYR A 58 -16.72 5.55 -29.23
CA TYR A 58 -16.52 4.91 -27.95
C TYR A 58 -15.10 5.13 -27.42
N LYS A 59 -14.06 4.92 -28.25
CA LYS A 59 -12.66 5.17 -27.88
C LYS A 59 -12.47 6.63 -27.42
N GLY A 60 -13.08 7.59 -28.10
CA GLY A 60 -13.03 9.02 -27.75
C GLY A 60 -13.89 9.47 -26.55
N THR A 61 -14.82 8.64 -26.07
CA THR A 61 -15.71 9.01 -24.95
C THR A 61 -14.97 8.92 -23.60
N PRO A 62 -14.87 9.98 -22.80
CA PRO A 62 -14.25 9.91 -21.47
C PRO A 62 -15.15 9.19 -20.44
N GLY A 63 -14.59 8.80 -19.29
CA GLY A 63 -15.39 8.31 -18.15
C GLY A 63 -15.92 6.87 -18.24
N LYS A 64 -15.39 6.05 -19.14
CA LYS A 64 -15.83 4.65 -19.34
C LYS A 64 -15.51 3.72 -18.15
N GLY A 65 -14.43 4.00 -17.44
CA GLY A 65 -13.97 3.20 -16.29
C GLY A 65 -13.01 2.06 -16.66
N VAL A 66 -12.75 1.19 -15.68
CA VAL A 66 -11.66 0.20 -15.70
C VAL A 66 -11.90 -1.00 -16.63
N GLN A 67 -13.12 -1.18 -17.14
CA GLN A 67 -13.49 -2.28 -18.04
C GLN A 67 -13.70 -1.82 -19.49
N ALA A 68 -13.24 -0.62 -19.86
CA ALA A 68 -13.50 -0.03 -21.16
C ALA A 68 -13.01 -0.88 -22.34
N ASP A 69 -11.79 -1.43 -22.26
CA ASP A 69 -11.19 -2.21 -23.33
C ASP A 69 -11.82 -3.61 -23.42
N GLN A 70 -12.13 -4.25 -22.29
CA GLN A 70 -12.81 -5.56 -22.25
C GLN A 70 -14.24 -5.50 -22.80
N ALA A 71 -15.01 -4.46 -22.44
CA ALA A 71 -16.35 -4.26 -23.00
C ALA A 71 -16.32 -4.02 -24.52
N LEU A 72 -15.31 -3.28 -25.01
CA LEU A 72 -15.12 -3.06 -26.43
C LEU A 72 -14.74 -4.35 -27.17
N GLU A 73 -13.90 -5.19 -26.58
CA GLU A 73 -13.53 -6.50 -27.16
C GLU A 73 -14.75 -7.40 -27.36
N ILE A 74 -15.61 -7.51 -26.33
CA ILE A 74 -16.85 -8.28 -26.41
C ILE A 74 -17.74 -7.75 -27.53
N PHE A 75 -17.92 -6.43 -27.60
CA PHE A 75 -18.72 -5.80 -28.65
C PHE A 75 -18.15 -6.06 -30.05
N VAL A 76 -16.84 -5.87 -30.26
CA VAL A 76 -16.20 -6.10 -31.56
C VAL A 76 -16.36 -7.56 -31.98
N LYS A 77 -16.24 -8.51 -31.04
CA LYS A 77 -16.47 -9.93 -31.31
C LYS A 77 -17.92 -10.20 -31.76
N GLU A 78 -18.91 -9.72 -31.02
CA GLU A 78 -20.32 -9.88 -31.37
C GLU A 78 -20.65 -9.25 -32.75
N LYS A 79 -20.05 -8.08 -33.04
CA LYS A 79 -20.22 -7.42 -34.35
C LYS A 79 -19.43 -8.10 -35.46
N SER A 80 -18.34 -8.80 -35.17
CA SER A 80 -17.67 -9.65 -36.16
C SER A 80 -18.59 -10.78 -36.61
N ASP A 81 -19.26 -11.46 -35.66
CA ASP A 81 -20.17 -12.58 -35.96
C ASP A 81 -21.40 -12.12 -36.76
N LEU A 82 -21.98 -10.97 -36.39
CA LEU A 82 -23.06 -10.34 -37.17
C LEU A 82 -22.58 -9.91 -38.56
N GLY A 83 -21.39 -9.33 -38.65
CA GLY A 83 -20.78 -8.89 -39.91
C GLY A 83 -20.56 -10.03 -40.89
N ALA A 84 -20.14 -11.21 -40.41
CA ALA A 84 -20.00 -12.41 -41.24
C ALA A 84 -21.34 -12.85 -41.85
N SER A 85 -22.42 -12.76 -41.08
CA SER A 85 -23.78 -13.07 -41.56
C SER A 85 -24.25 -12.09 -42.64
N ILE A 86 -23.99 -10.79 -42.45
CA ILE A 86 -24.30 -9.74 -43.44
C ILE A 86 -23.46 -9.93 -44.71
N LEU A 87 -22.17 -10.22 -44.57
CA LEU A 87 -21.27 -10.46 -45.70
C LEU A 87 -21.73 -11.64 -46.57
N SER A 88 -22.18 -12.73 -45.94
CA SER A 88 -22.70 -13.90 -46.63
C SER A 88 -24.00 -13.61 -47.39
N ALA A 89 -24.85 -12.73 -46.85
CA ALA A 89 -26.12 -12.35 -47.48
C ALA A 89 -25.99 -11.29 -48.58
N ASP A 90 -24.86 -10.56 -48.64
CA ASP A 90 -24.63 -9.46 -49.58
C ASP A 90 -24.39 -9.97 -51.02
N LYS A 91 -25.41 -9.81 -51.87
CA LYS A 91 -25.40 -10.24 -53.28
C LYS A 91 -24.60 -9.32 -54.21
N ASN A 92 -24.08 -8.19 -53.71
CA ASN A 92 -23.28 -7.26 -54.51
C ASN A 92 -21.82 -7.71 -54.69
N LEU A 93 -21.39 -8.73 -53.93
CA LEU A 93 -19.99 -9.15 -53.86
C LEU A 93 -19.80 -10.51 -54.52
N THR A 94 -18.74 -10.61 -55.32
CA THR A 94 -18.26 -11.90 -55.83
C THR A 94 -17.72 -12.77 -54.69
N GLU A 95 -17.64 -14.08 -54.91
CA GLU A 95 -17.04 -15.01 -53.94
C GLU A 95 -15.60 -14.59 -53.58
N GLN A 96 -14.83 -14.13 -54.56
CA GLN A 96 -13.45 -13.68 -54.34
C GLN A 96 -13.39 -12.44 -53.45
N GLU A 97 -14.24 -11.44 -53.70
CA GLU A 97 -14.31 -10.23 -52.86
C GLU A 97 -14.80 -10.53 -51.44
N ARG A 98 -15.73 -11.48 -51.27
CA ARG A 98 -16.17 -11.93 -49.95
C ARG A 98 -15.02 -12.56 -49.17
N ARG A 99 -14.23 -13.45 -49.80
CA ARG A 99 -13.07 -14.07 -49.15
C ARG A 99 -12.02 -13.05 -48.71
N VAL A 100 -11.74 -12.05 -49.55
CA VAL A 100 -10.82 -10.95 -49.18
C VAL A 100 -11.34 -10.19 -47.97
N LYS A 101 -12.62 -9.81 -47.95
CA LYS A 101 -13.24 -9.11 -46.81
C LYS A 101 -13.25 -9.94 -45.53
N GLU A 102 -13.44 -11.25 -45.62
CA GLU A 102 -13.32 -12.15 -44.46
C GLU A 102 -11.89 -12.17 -43.89
N GLU A 103 -10.88 -12.24 -44.75
CA GLU A 103 -9.48 -12.21 -44.33
C GLU A 103 -9.11 -10.87 -43.70
N GLU A 104 -9.56 -9.75 -44.28
CA GLU A 104 -9.37 -8.41 -43.73
C GLU A 104 -10.02 -8.28 -42.34
N ALA A 105 -11.27 -8.73 -42.18
CA ALA A 105 -11.97 -8.70 -40.90
C ALA A 105 -11.27 -9.56 -39.83
N ARG A 106 -10.76 -10.74 -40.21
CA ARG A 106 -9.96 -11.59 -39.30
C ARG A 106 -8.66 -10.90 -38.90
N ALA A 107 -7.93 -10.32 -39.85
CA ALA A 107 -6.67 -9.62 -39.58
C ALA A 107 -6.89 -8.41 -38.67
N GLU A 108 -7.99 -7.66 -38.86
CA GLU A 108 -8.35 -6.54 -38.00
C GLU A 108 -8.67 -6.99 -36.57
N MET A 109 -9.44 -8.09 -36.41
CA MET A 109 -9.74 -8.65 -35.09
C MET A 109 -8.46 -9.04 -34.34
N GLU A 110 -7.50 -9.67 -35.02
CA GLU A 110 -6.23 -10.05 -34.39
C GLU A 110 -5.38 -8.83 -34.03
N ARG A 111 -5.37 -7.78 -34.87
CA ARG A 111 -4.72 -6.50 -34.52
C ARG A 111 -5.35 -5.84 -33.31
N PHE A 112 -6.68 -5.85 -33.22
CA PHE A 112 -7.42 -5.31 -32.09
C PHE A 112 -7.07 -6.04 -30.79
N LYS A 113 -7.10 -7.38 -30.79
CA LYS A 113 -6.70 -8.19 -29.63
C LYS A 113 -5.26 -7.91 -29.20
N ALA A 114 -4.34 -7.78 -30.15
CA ALA A 114 -2.95 -7.45 -29.87
C ALA A 114 -2.81 -6.06 -29.23
N GLU A 115 -3.59 -5.07 -29.67
CA GLU A 115 -3.62 -3.72 -29.07
C GLU A 115 -4.11 -3.78 -27.62
N VAL A 116 -5.21 -4.49 -27.35
CA VAL A 116 -5.77 -4.67 -26.00
C VAL A 116 -4.76 -5.38 -25.09
N ALA A 117 -4.20 -6.51 -25.53
CA ALA A 117 -3.21 -7.27 -24.76
C ALA A 117 -1.96 -6.43 -24.42
N LYS A 118 -1.51 -5.59 -25.36
CA LYS A 118 -0.39 -4.67 -25.12
C LYS A 118 -0.71 -3.65 -24.02
N ARG A 119 -1.91 -3.07 -24.02
CA ARG A 119 -2.34 -2.12 -22.99
C ARG A 119 -2.45 -2.79 -21.62
N GLU A 120 -3.01 -3.98 -21.55
CA GLU A 120 -3.07 -4.77 -20.31
C GLU A 120 -1.67 -5.04 -19.75
N GLN A 121 -0.71 -5.38 -20.62
CA GLN A 121 0.67 -5.58 -20.24
C GLN A 121 1.32 -4.29 -19.70
N GLU A 122 1.09 -3.15 -20.36
CA GLU A 122 1.58 -1.83 -19.91
C GLU A 122 0.99 -1.45 -18.53
N ASP A 123 -0.29 -1.68 -18.32
CA ASP A 123 -0.95 -1.41 -17.04
C ASP A 123 -0.47 -2.37 -15.93
N MET A 124 -0.22 -3.64 -16.25
CA MET A 124 0.37 -4.59 -15.32
C MET A 124 1.79 -4.15 -14.90
N MET A 125 2.62 -3.71 -15.85
CA MET A 125 3.97 -3.22 -15.55
C MET A 125 3.94 -1.99 -14.65
N LYS A 126 3.07 -1.01 -14.93
CA LYS A 126 2.92 0.17 -14.07
C LYS A 126 2.50 -0.19 -12.64
N ARG A 127 1.54 -1.11 -12.49
CA ARG A 127 1.11 -1.60 -11.16
C ARG A 127 2.27 -2.24 -10.41
N LEU A 128 3.08 -3.07 -11.09
CA LEU A 128 4.26 -3.68 -10.48
C LEU A 128 5.26 -2.62 -10.01
N GLU A 129 5.58 -1.63 -10.85
CA GLU A 129 6.48 -0.54 -10.46
C GLU A 129 5.97 0.26 -9.26
N ASP A 130 4.68 0.57 -9.22
CA ASP A 130 4.07 1.30 -8.11
C ASP A 130 4.10 0.48 -6.81
N THR A 131 3.83 -0.82 -6.89
CA THR A 131 3.95 -1.72 -5.73
C THR A 131 5.39 -1.81 -5.23
N GLU A 132 6.37 -1.85 -6.13
CA GLU A 132 7.78 -1.90 -5.76
C GLU A 132 8.23 -0.59 -5.10
N LYS A 133 7.84 0.56 -5.65
CA LYS A 133 8.11 1.88 -5.06
C LYS A 133 7.51 2.01 -3.66
N ALA A 134 6.24 1.58 -3.49
CA ALA A 134 5.58 1.59 -2.19
C ALA A 134 6.29 0.68 -1.18
N HIS A 135 6.73 -0.51 -1.61
CA HIS A 135 7.48 -1.42 -0.75
C HIS A 135 8.82 -0.83 -0.30
N ARG A 136 9.61 -0.28 -1.22
CA ARG A 136 10.90 0.36 -0.91
C ARG A 136 10.74 1.52 0.06
N GLU A 137 9.70 2.33 -0.11
CA GLU A 137 9.42 3.45 0.80
C GLU A 137 9.00 2.96 2.19
N ASN A 138 8.20 1.90 2.28
CA ASN A 138 7.83 1.28 3.56
C ASN A 138 9.07 0.76 4.30
N GLU A 139 9.98 0.05 3.61
CA GLU A 139 11.25 -0.41 4.19
C GLU A 139 12.09 0.75 4.71
N ARG A 140 12.20 1.85 3.94
CA ARG A 140 12.92 3.06 4.36
C ARG A 140 12.34 3.64 5.65
N GLN A 141 11.01 3.82 5.70
CA GLN A 141 10.34 4.35 6.89
C GLN A 141 10.49 3.44 8.11
N LEU A 142 10.44 2.13 7.89
CA LEU A 142 10.63 1.14 8.96
C LEU A 142 12.04 1.22 9.53
N MET A 143 13.07 1.30 8.68
CA MET A 143 14.46 1.45 9.10
C MET A 143 14.68 2.75 9.88
N GLU A 144 14.15 3.88 9.39
CA GLU A 144 14.23 5.16 10.09
C GLU A 144 13.51 5.14 11.44
N ARG A 145 12.38 4.43 11.54
CA ARG A 145 11.66 4.26 12.80
C ARG A 145 12.47 3.41 13.78
N MET A 146 13.03 2.30 13.33
CA MET A 146 13.88 1.44 14.16
C MET A 146 15.10 2.18 14.70
N GLU A 147 15.77 2.98 13.87
CA GLU A 147 16.92 3.77 14.33
C GLU A 147 16.54 4.82 15.37
N ARG A 148 15.39 5.48 15.19
CA ARG A 148 14.87 6.45 16.16
C ARG A 148 14.54 5.77 17.49
N GLU A 149 13.83 4.64 17.45
CA GLU A 149 13.49 3.86 18.64
C GLU A 149 14.77 3.36 19.36
N ARG A 150 15.77 2.91 18.60
CA ARG A 150 17.07 2.50 19.16
C ARG A 150 17.79 3.64 19.88
N LYS A 151 17.84 4.84 19.28
CA LYS A 151 18.46 6.02 19.90
C LYS A 151 17.72 6.43 21.17
N ALA A 152 16.39 6.51 21.12
CA ALA A 152 15.57 6.85 22.28
C ALA A 152 15.76 5.85 23.44
N ALA A 153 15.82 4.55 23.14
CA ALA A 153 16.07 3.52 24.14
C ALA A 153 17.47 3.64 24.79
N LEU A 154 18.50 3.98 24.01
CA LEU A 154 19.84 4.21 24.54
C LEU A 154 19.90 5.44 25.46
N GLU A 155 19.27 6.55 25.05
CA GLU A 155 19.19 7.76 25.86
C GLU A 155 18.46 7.51 27.18
N GLU A 156 17.34 6.78 27.15
CA GLU A 156 16.59 6.44 28.36
C GLU A 156 17.39 5.51 29.28
N ASN A 157 18.04 4.48 28.74
CA ASN A 157 18.91 3.60 29.52
C ASN A 157 20.06 4.38 30.19
N GLN A 158 20.65 5.36 29.50
CA GLN A 158 21.70 6.19 30.05
C GLN A 158 21.17 7.06 31.22
N ARG A 159 19.99 7.68 31.05
CA ARG A 159 19.36 8.47 32.12
C ARG A 159 19.05 7.63 33.36
N VAL A 160 18.50 6.43 33.16
CA VAL A 160 18.23 5.49 34.25
C VAL A 160 19.52 5.09 34.95
N LEU A 161 20.58 4.77 34.19
CA LEU A 161 21.88 4.42 34.75
C LEU A 161 22.47 5.57 35.59
N ASP A 162 22.46 6.79 35.05
CA ASP A 162 22.98 7.98 35.74
C ASP A 162 22.21 8.26 37.04
N GLN A 163 20.88 8.11 37.02
CA GLN A 163 20.04 8.22 38.21
C GLN A 163 20.39 7.15 39.25
N ARG A 164 20.55 5.88 38.84
CA ARG A 164 20.95 4.78 39.73
C ARG A 164 22.32 5.01 40.36
N LEU A 165 23.29 5.50 39.59
CA LEU A 165 24.62 5.85 40.11
C LEU A 165 24.55 6.99 41.13
N LYS A 166 23.70 8.00 40.89
CA LYS A 166 23.49 9.10 41.83
C LYS A 166 22.84 8.62 43.13
N GLU A 167 21.80 7.79 43.04
CA GLU A 167 21.14 7.16 44.19
C GLU A 167 22.14 6.32 45.00
N GLN A 168 22.97 5.51 44.34
CA GLN A 168 24.00 4.70 44.99
C GLN A 168 25.02 5.56 45.76
N ARG A 169 25.50 6.66 45.16
CA ARG A 169 26.45 7.58 45.82
C ARG A 169 25.83 8.24 47.05
N ALA A 170 24.59 8.71 46.95
CA ALA A 170 23.88 9.32 48.07
C ALA A 170 23.71 8.34 49.23
N LEU A 171 23.25 7.11 48.95
CA LEU A 171 23.10 6.06 49.97
C LEU A 171 24.43 5.70 50.64
N MET A 172 25.53 5.61 49.89
CA MET A 172 26.85 5.37 50.47
C MET A 172 27.26 6.51 51.39
N GLN A 173 27.12 7.76 50.95
CA GLN A 173 27.50 8.93 51.74
C GLN A 173 26.67 9.02 53.04
N GLU A 174 25.35 8.89 52.95
CA GLU A 174 24.46 8.87 54.12
C GLU A 174 24.83 7.74 55.11
N GLY A 175 25.12 6.55 54.59
CA GLY A 175 25.55 5.40 55.40
C GLY A 175 26.89 5.62 56.12
N PHE A 176 27.87 6.21 55.44
CA PHE A 176 29.17 6.56 56.04
C PHE A 176 29.04 7.68 57.06
N GLU A 177 28.28 8.74 56.77
CA GLU A 177 28.02 9.84 57.70
C GLU A 177 27.32 9.35 58.96
N SER A 178 26.32 8.48 58.82
CA SER A 178 25.63 7.87 59.96
C SER A 178 26.59 7.04 60.82
N ARG A 179 27.44 6.19 60.20
CA ARG A 179 28.45 5.41 60.93
C ARG A 179 29.49 6.28 61.61
N SER A 180 29.95 7.35 60.96
CA SER A 180 30.91 8.30 61.53
C SER A 180 30.34 8.97 62.77
N LYS A 181 29.10 9.48 62.72
CA LYS A 181 28.41 10.08 63.88
C LYS A 181 28.26 9.11 65.05
N MET A 182 27.90 7.85 64.78
CA MET A 182 27.82 6.81 65.83
C MET A 182 29.18 6.56 66.48
N MET A 183 30.23 6.43 65.67
CA MET A 183 31.58 6.18 66.19
C MET A 183 32.15 7.38 66.95
N GLU A 184 31.84 8.60 66.52
CA GLU A 184 32.24 9.83 67.19
C GLU A 184 31.56 9.98 68.55
N ALA A 185 30.28 9.61 68.66
CA ALA A 185 29.57 9.52 69.94
C ALA A 185 30.20 8.47 70.88
N GLN A 186 30.58 7.30 70.35
CA GLN A 186 31.30 6.27 71.12
C GLN A 186 32.66 6.79 71.62
N ILE A 187 33.43 7.48 70.78
CA ILE A 187 34.71 8.09 71.18
C ILE A 187 34.50 9.14 72.27
N GLN A 188 33.47 9.97 72.18
CA GLN A 188 33.14 10.95 73.22
C GLN A 188 32.81 10.28 74.55
N SER A 189 31.98 9.23 74.55
CA SER A 189 31.68 8.43 75.75
C SER A 189 32.95 7.87 76.39
N LEU A 190 33.81 7.21 75.60
CA LEU A 190 35.07 6.66 76.07
C LEU A 190 36.01 7.73 76.65
N ARG A 191 36.09 8.91 76.02
CA ARG A 191 36.88 10.04 76.55
C ARG A 191 36.36 10.52 77.89
N GLN A 192 35.04 10.58 78.07
CA GLN A 192 34.41 10.95 79.35
C GLN A 192 34.72 9.91 80.44
N GLU A 193 34.61 8.62 80.13
CA GLU A 193 34.96 7.52 81.04
C GLU A 193 36.43 7.56 81.47
N VAL A 194 37.35 7.81 80.53
CA VAL A 194 38.79 7.97 80.81
C VAL A 194 39.05 9.20 81.68
N ALA A 195 38.38 10.33 81.43
CA ALA A 195 38.52 11.55 82.24
C ALA A 195 38.00 11.36 83.66
N ALA A 196 36.84 10.69 83.82
CA ALA A 196 36.28 10.34 85.13
C ALA A 196 37.22 9.43 85.93
N SER A 197 37.80 8.42 85.28
CA SER A 197 38.76 7.49 85.92
C SER A 197 40.06 8.18 86.35
N LYS A 198 40.51 9.23 85.64
CA LYS A 198 41.68 10.03 86.03
C LYS A 198 41.41 10.95 87.23
N ASN A 199 40.20 11.48 87.36
CA ASN A 199 39.82 12.31 88.52
C ASN A 199 39.63 11.48 89.81
N SER A 200 39.34 10.19 89.73
CA SER A 200 39.27 9.28 90.89
C SER A 200 40.64 8.75 91.37
N GLY A 201 41.73 9.03 90.66
CA GLY A 201 43.08 8.55 91.00
C GLY A 201 43.96 9.54 91.80
N GLY A 202 43.43 10.71 92.19
CA GLY A 202 44.21 11.82 92.76
C GLY A 202 44.08 12.05 94.27
N GLY A 203 43.35 11.23 95.02
CA GLY A 203 43.09 11.50 96.44
C GLY A 203 43.07 10.23 97.28
N GLY A 204 44.21 9.89 97.89
CA GLY A 204 44.29 8.75 98.80
C GLY A 204 45.69 8.51 99.34
N GLY A 205 46.32 9.56 99.87
CA GLY A 205 47.53 9.43 100.67
C GLY A 205 47.27 8.62 101.93
N CYS A 206 48.18 7.69 102.19
CA CYS A 206 48.38 6.94 103.42
C CYS A 206 48.33 7.81 104.69
N VAL A 207 47.60 7.38 105.74
CA VAL A 207 48.00 7.61 107.14
C VAL A 207 47.64 6.37 107.96
N LEU A 208 48.68 5.82 108.61
CA LEU A 208 48.66 4.73 109.60
C LEU A 208 47.85 5.08 110.85
N LEU A 209 47.22 4.07 111.45
CA LEU A 209 47.36 3.67 112.86
C LEU A 209 46.64 2.34 113.11
#